data_AF-A0A2D6EPU2-F1
#
_entry.id   AF-A0A2D6EPU2-F1
#
_cell.length_a   1.000
_cell.length_b   1.000
_cell.length_c   1.000
_cell.angle_alpha   90.00
_cell.angle_beta   90.00
_cell.angle_gamma   90.00
#
_symmetry.space_group_name_H-M   'P 1'
#
loop_
_entity.id
_entity.type
_entity.pdbx_description
1 polymer ?
#
loop_
_entity_poly.entity_id
_entity_poly.type
_entity_poly.pdbx_seq_one_letter_code
_entity_poly.pdbx_strand_id
1 'polypeptide(L)' 'MKKLLARWSRICPGCNIGRKYPDSFIGRRVRNHWEKGCHSHNAYVEVYGGDEPTSKENEGESDEN' A
#
# COMPACT_ATOMS: atom_id res chain seq x y z
N MET A 1 8.70 -5.31 18.01
CA MET A 1 7.35 -5.52 17.42
C MET A 1 7.26 -5.18 15.92
N LYS A 2 7.87 -4.10 15.43
CA LYS A 2 7.77 -3.69 14.01
C LYS A 2 8.06 -4.81 12.99
N LYS A 3 9.13 -5.60 13.17
CA LYS A 3 9.43 -6.77 12.31
C LYS A 3 8.32 -7.84 12.28
N LEU A 4 7.62 -8.05 13.39
CA LEU A 4 6.49 -8.99 13.46
C LEU A 4 5.28 -8.47 12.68
N LEU A 5 4.94 -7.19 12.85
CA LEU A 5 3.88 -6.54 12.08
C LEU A 5 4.20 -6.50 10.57
N ALA A 6 5.47 -6.26 10.23
CA ALA A 6 5.95 -6.31 8.86
C ALA A 6 5.83 -7.73 8.26
N ARG A 7 6.15 -8.78 9.02
CA ARG A 7 5.89 -10.17 8.61
C ARG A 7 4.39 -10.46 8.51
N TRP A 8 3.57 -9.91 9.42
CA TRP A 8 2.12 -10.04 9.38
C TRP A 8 1.54 -9.45 8.09
N SER A 9 2.04 -8.30 7.62
CA SER A 9 1.65 -7.70 6.34
C SER A 9 1.90 -8.63 5.14
N ARG A 10 2.94 -9.48 5.18
CA ARG A 10 3.23 -10.47 4.12
C ARG A 10 2.24 -11.63 4.09
N ILE A 11 1.57 -11.93 5.20
CA ILE A 11 0.57 -13.00 5.28
C ILE A 11 -0.87 -12.47 5.32
N CYS A 12 -1.05 -11.17 5.55
CA CYS A 12 -2.35 -10.52 5.48
C CYS A 12 -2.92 -10.63 4.05
N PRO A 13 -4.07 -11.30 3.86
CA PRO A 13 -4.66 -11.48 2.53
C PRO A 13 -4.97 -10.14 1.85
N GLY A 14 -5.51 -9.18 2.60
CA GLY A 14 -5.77 -7.83 2.11
C GLY A 14 -4.50 -7.16 1.61
N CYS A 15 -3.44 -7.11 2.44
CA CYS A 15 -2.19 -6.47 2.03
C CYS A 15 -1.53 -7.15 0.82
N ASN A 16 -1.64 -8.48 0.70
CA ASN A 16 -1.16 -9.20 -0.48
C ASN A 16 -1.95 -8.82 -1.75
N ILE A 17 -3.28 -8.72 -1.66
CA ILE A 17 -4.11 -8.28 -2.80
C ILE A 17 -3.79 -6.83 -3.16
N GLY A 18 -3.68 -5.93 -2.17
CA GLY A 18 -3.35 -4.52 -2.39
C GLY A 18 -2.00 -4.32 -3.09
N ARG A 19 -1.00 -5.16 -2.78
CA ARG A 19 0.31 -5.14 -3.45
C ARG A 19 0.28 -5.80 -4.84
N LYS A 20 -0.42 -6.93 -4.99
CA LYS A 20 -0.42 -7.72 -6.25
C LYS A 20 -1.35 -7.14 -7.32
N TYR A 21 -2.47 -6.55 -6.91
CA TYR A 21 -3.51 -6.04 -7.81
C TYR A 21 -4.03 -4.67 -7.32
N PRO A 22 -3.18 -3.64 -7.29
CA PRO A 22 -3.51 -2.34 -6.69
C PRO A 22 -4.75 -1.70 -7.30
N ASP A 23 -4.96 -1.86 -8.61
CA ASP A 23 -6.07 -1.22 -9.35
C ASP A 23 -7.33 -2.08 -9.46
N SER A 24 -7.34 -3.26 -8.83
CA SER A 24 -8.56 -4.06 -8.70
C SER A 24 -9.55 -3.38 -7.74
N PHE A 25 -10.83 -3.74 -7.82
CA PHE A 25 -11.84 -3.22 -6.88
C PHE A 25 -11.46 -3.46 -5.41
N ILE A 26 -10.94 -4.65 -5.11
CA ILE A 26 -10.46 -4.98 -3.75
C ILE A 26 -9.13 -4.28 -3.45
N GLY A 27 -8.22 -4.19 -4.42
CA GLY A 27 -6.94 -3.48 -4.29
C GLY A 27 -7.12 -2.03 -3.86
N ARG A 28 -7.98 -1.28 -4.56
CA ARG A 28 -8.31 0.12 -4.21
C ARG A 28 -8.87 0.24 -2.79
N ARG A 29 -9.72 -0.70 -2.38
CA ARG A 29 -10.27 -0.72 -1.02
C ARG A 29 -9.20 -0.96 0.04
N VAL A 30 -8.24 -1.84 -0.25
CA VAL A 30 -7.10 -2.11 0.64
C VAL A 30 -6.18 -0.89 0.72
N ARG A 31 -5.89 -0.21 -0.40
CA ARG A 31 -5.06 1.02 -0.38
C ARG A 31 -5.72 2.12 0.45
N ASN A 32 -7.02 2.33 0.32
CA ASN A 32 -7.77 3.25 1.20
C ASN A 32 -7.67 2.84 2.69
N HIS A 33 -7.69 1.55 3.00
CA HIS A 33 -7.42 1.08 4.36
C HIS A 33 -5.99 1.41 4.84
N TRP A 34 -4.98 1.35 3.96
CA TRP A 34 -3.62 1.78 4.30
C TRP A 34 -3.53 3.26 4.60
N GLU A 35 -4.15 4.11 3.77
CA GLU A 35 -4.21 5.57 3.95
C GLU A 35 -4.88 5.95 5.28
N LYS A 36 -5.90 5.19 5.70
CA LYS A 36 -6.57 5.38 7.01
C LYS A 36 -5.72 4.95 8.22
N GLY A 37 -4.59 4.29 7.99
CA GLY A 37 -3.68 3.84 9.04
C GLY A 37 -3.73 2.34 9.28
N CYS A 38 -3.01 1.58 8.45
CA CYS A 38 -2.80 0.16 8.67
C CYS A 38 -1.43 -0.08 9.35
N HIS A 39 -1.42 -0.43 10.64
CA HIS A 39 -0.16 -0.63 11.39
C HIS A 39 0.75 -1.70 10.80
N SER A 40 0.17 -2.76 10.21
CA SER A 40 0.95 -3.85 9.60
C SER A 40 1.61 -3.41 8.31
N HIS A 41 0.86 -2.67 7.48
CA HIS A 41 1.38 -2.09 6.25
C HIS A 41 2.45 -1.02 6.53
N ASN A 42 2.20 -0.10 7.47
CA ASN A 42 3.17 0.94 7.82
C ASN A 42 4.48 0.31 8.32
N ALA A 43 4.40 -0.70 9.20
CA ALA A 43 5.57 -1.45 9.63
C ALA A 43 6.25 -2.22 8.48
N TYR A 44 5.49 -2.67 7.47
CA TYR A 44 6.04 -3.29 6.27
C TYR A 44 6.81 -2.29 5.42
N VAL A 45 6.26 -1.10 5.14
CA VAL A 45 6.92 -0.04 4.38
C VAL A 45 8.19 0.45 5.11
N GLU A 46 8.12 0.63 6.44
CA GLU A 46 9.31 1.01 7.22
C GLU A 46 10.45 -0.03 7.17
N VAL A 47 10.12 -1.32 7.03
CA VAL A 47 11.12 -2.41 7.08
C VAL A 47 11.56 -2.87 5.68
N TYR A 48 10.67 -2.78 4.68
CA TYR A 48 10.85 -3.37 3.34
C TYR A 48 10.54 -2.38 2.20
N GLY A 49 10.23 -1.11 2.48
CA GLY A 49 9.64 -0.14 1.54
C GLY A 49 10.46 0.23 0.31
N GLY A 50 11.63 -0.38 0.07
CA GLY A 50 12.33 -0.29 -1.21
C GLY A 50 11.65 -1.06 -2.35
N ASP A 51 10.76 -2.01 -2.04
CA ASP A 51 10.15 -2.95 -3.01
C ASP A 51 8.66 -2.69 -3.31
N GLU A 52 8.05 -1.63 -2.77
CA GLU A 52 6.61 -1.41 -2.97
C GLU A 52 6.32 -0.58 -4.22
N PRO A 53 5.37 -1.00 -5.10
CA PRO A 53 4.92 -0.15 -6.19
C PRO A 53 4.26 1.11 -5.63
N THR A 54 5.05 2.18 -5.57
CA THR A 54 4.56 3.53 -5.31
C THR A 54 3.47 3.81 -6.32
N SER A 55 2.27 4.13 -5.86
CA SER A 55 1.24 4.75 -6.70
C SER A 55 1.78 6.11 -7.13
N LYS A 56 2.57 6.13 -8.20
CA LYS A 56 2.82 7.33 -8.98
C LYS A 56 1.66 7.44 -9.93
N GLU A 57 0.65 8.19 -9.53
CA GLU A 57 -0.29 8.78 -10.47
C GLU A 57 -0.36 10.29 -10.19
N ASN A 58 0.35 11.01 -11.08
CA ASN A 58 0.09 12.35 -11.61
C ASN A 58 0.40 13.59 -10.73
N GLU A 59 1.67 14.01 -10.76
CA GLU A 59 2.00 15.45 -10.85
C GLU A 59 2.01 15.84 -12.34
N GLY A 60 1.21 16.84 -12.72
CA GLY A 60 1.02 17.34 -14.10
C GLY A 60 -0.23 16.71 -14.72
N GLU A 61 -1.24 17.43 -15.21
CA GLU A 61 -1.34 18.79 -15.72
C GLU A 61 -2.83 19.16 -15.62
N SER A 62 -3.15 20.33 -15.07
CA SER A 62 -4.49 20.92 -15.14
C SER A 62 -4.31 22.42 -15.20
N ASP A 63 -3.70 22.85 -16.30
CA ASP A 63 -3.73 24.22 -16.78
C ASP A 63 -4.00 24.09 -18.28
N GLU A 64 -5.21 24.41 -18.71
CA GLU A 64 -5.44 25.19 -19.94
C GLU A 64 -6.92 25.61 -20.02
N ASN A 65 -7.09 26.93 -19.90
CA ASN A 65 -8.18 27.83 -20.31
C ASN A 65 -9.48 27.24 -20.87
#